data_AF-D3E8V1-F1
#
_entry.id   AF-D3E8V1-F1
#
_cell.length_a   1.000
_cell.length_b   1.000
_cell.length_c   1.000
_cell.angle_alpha   90.00
_cell.angle_beta   90.00
_cell.angle_gamma   90.00
#
_symmetry.space_group_name_H-M   'P 1'
#
loop_
_entity.id
_entity.type
_entity.pdbx_description
1 polymer ?
#
loop_
_entity_poly.entity_id
_entity_poly.type
_entity_poly.pdbx_seq_one_letter_code
_entity_poly.pdbx_strand_id
1 'polypeptide(L)'
;MKMRRFAALIIIALAALGVVLFGNMMTPRPGSSSGNGNPAILLLIPLSILFLMLVYQWIRLFKDVKLSLSRLSLLILVLIGYIIAGYAYQLHRLEIYREILAEAFQLRWGQTDWDHIVSITSGGLLSIHMNNQFFNWNTYFMMIAFSLLLCFMYKLIQDIMNRRQGTSAEN
;
A
#
# COMPACT_ATOMS: atom_id res chain seq x y z
N MET A 1 10.06 -9.92 26.27
CA MET A 1 8.77 -9.32 25.82
C MET A 1 8.84 -8.61 24.46
N LYS A 2 9.91 -7.86 24.14
CA LYS A 2 10.08 -7.20 22.82
C LYS A 2 10.14 -8.18 21.65
N MET A 3 10.84 -9.31 21.79
CA MET A 3 10.98 -10.31 20.72
C MET A 3 9.64 -10.88 20.22
N ARG A 4 8.69 -11.12 21.13
CA ARG A 4 7.33 -11.56 20.75
C ARG A 4 6.57 -10.50 19.93
N ARG A 5 6.78 -9.21 20.23
CA ARG A 5 6.16 -8.10 19.47
C ARG A 5 6.76 -7.99 18.06
N PHE A 6 8.07 -8.12 17.94
CA PHE A 6 8.75 -8.17 16.64
C PHE A 6 8.30 -9.37 15.80
N ALA A 7 8.25 -10.56 16.40
CA ALA A 7 7.76 -11.75 15.72
C ALA A 7 6.32 -11.56 15.22
N ALA A 8 5.42 -11.03 16.06
CA ALA A 8 4.04 -10.75 15.65
C ALA A 8 3.96 -9.74 14.50
N LEU A 9 4.76 -8.67 14.54
CA LEU A 9 4.85 -7.69 13.46
C LEU A 9 5.30 -8.33 12.14
N ILE A 10 6.34 -9.16 12.19
CA ILE A 10 6.86 -9.89 11.02
C ILE A 10 5.78 -10.83 10.46
N ILE A 11 5.09 -11.59 11.33
CA ILE A 11 4.01 -12.49 10.92
C ILE A 11 2.89 -11.72 10.22
N ILE A 12 2.45 -10.59 10.78
CA ILE A 12 1.40 -9.77 10.18
C ILE A 12 1.86 -9.19 8.83
N ALA A 13 3.11 -8.71 8.75
CA ALA A 13 3.66 -8.18 7.50
C ALA A 13 3.73 -9.26 6.41
N LEU A 14 4.19 -10.46 6.76
CA LEU A 14 4.24 -11.61 5.85
C LEU A 14 2.83 -12.08 5.44
N ALA A 15 1.87 -12.08 6.36
CA ALA A 15 0.48 -12.39 6.04
C ALA A 15 -0.09 -11.36 5.06
N ALA A 16 0.15 -10.07 5.28
CA ALA A 16 -0.29 -9.01 4.38
C ALA A 16 0.36 -9.13 3.00
N LEU A 17 1.66 -9.46 2.96
CA LEU A 17 2.35 -9.76 1.71
C LEU A 17 1.71 -10.95 0.99
N GLY A 18 1.41 -12.04 1.69
CA GLY A 18 0.74 -13.21 1.12
C GLY A 18 -0.60 -12.86 0.48
N VAL A 19 -1.41 -12.04 1.15
CA VAL A 19 -2.69 -11.56 0.59
C VAL A 19 -2.49 -10.67 -0.62
N VAL A 20 -1.50 -9.77 -0.60
CA VAL A 20 -1.17 -8.95 -1.78
C VAL A 20 -0.72 -9.82 -2.96
N LEU A 21 0.19 -10.76 -2.74
CA LEU A 21 0.66 -11.64 -3.82
C LEU A 21 -0.49 -12.52 -4.37
N PHE A 22 -1.39 -12.97 -3.50
CA PHE A 22 -2.58 -13.70 -3.92
C PHE A 22 -3.51 -12.85 -4.79
N GLY A 23 -3.74 -11.58 -4.41
CA GLY A 23 -4.50 -10.64 -5.24
C GLY A 23 -3.85 -10.40 -6.62
N ASN A 24 -2.51 -10.33 -6.67
CA ASN A 24 -1.78 -10.21 -7.94
C ASN A 24 -2.01 -11.41 -8.85
N MET A 25 -1.98 -12.62 -8.29
CA MET A 25 -2.19 -13.87 -9.03
C MET A 25 -3.59 -13.98 -9.65
N MET A 26 -4.57 -13.22 -9.17
CA MET A 26 -5.92 -13.14 -9.76
C MET A 26 -5.97 -12.25 -11.01
N THR A 27 -4.88 -11.60 -11.41
CA THR A 27 -4.84 -10.82 -12.65
C THR A 27 -4.88 -11.75 -13.87
N PRO A 28 -5.80 -11.56 -14.83
CA PRO A 28 -5.80 -12.33 -16.07
C PRO A 28 -4.53 -12.07 -16.88
N ARG A 29 -4.16 -13.04 -17.72
CA ARG A 29 -3.05 -12.86 -18.66
C ARG A 29 -3.41 -11.79 -19.69
N PRO A 30 -2.43 -10.98 -20.17
CA PRO A 30 -2.65 -10.05 -21.27
C PRO A 30 -3.31 -10.72 -22.47
N GLY A 31 -4.29 -10.04 -23.08
CA GLY A 31 -5.06 -10.57 -24.20
C GLY A 31 -6.07 -11.66 -23.83
N SER A 32 -6.32 -11.96 -22.55
CA SER A 32 -7.44 -12.82 -22.12
C SER A 32 -8.63 -11.99 -21.64
N SER A 33 -9.84 -12.54 -21.72
CA SER A 33 -11.06 -11.90 -21.21
C SER A 33 -11.56 -12.68 -19.98
N SER A 34 -12.07 -11.96 -18.97
CA SER A 34 -12.67 -12.52 -17.77
C SER A 34 -14.07 -11.92 -17.56
N GLY A 35 -15.09 -12.78 -17.51
CA GLY A 35 -16.48 -12.39 -17.27
C GLY A 35 -16.88 -12.32 -15.79
N ASN A 36 -15.99 -12.68 -14.86
CA ASN A 36 -16.35 -12.88 -13.45
C ASN A 36 -16.19 -11.62 -12.56
N GLY A 37 -16.01 -10.45 -13.16
CA GLY A 37 -15.68 -9.22 -12.43
C GLY A 37 -14.33 -9.34 -11.69
N ASN A 38 -14.14 -8.56 -10.62
CA ASN A 38 -12.92 -8.59 -9.82
C ASN A 38 -13.12 -9.20 -8.42
N PRO A 39 -12.94 -10.52 -8.23
CA PRO A 39 -13.04 -11.14 -6.91
C PRO A 39 -11.96 -10.66 -5.92
N ALA A 40 -10.83 -10.12 -6.41
CA ALA A 40 -9.75 -9.64 -5.55
C ALA A 40 -10.18 -8.45 -4.69
N ILE A 41 -11.27 -7.75 -5.01
CA ILE A 41 -11.82 -6.68 -4.18
C ILE A 41 -12.16 -7.16 -2.76
N LEU A 42 -12.55 -8.43 -2.61
CA LEU A 42 -12.85 -9.04 -1.31
C LEU A 42 -11.61 -9.12 -0.42
N LEU A 43 -10.40 -9.14 -1.00
CA LEU A 43 -9.14 -9.14 -0.27
C LEU A 43 -8.86 -7.81 0.44
N LEU A 44 -9.56 -6.74 0.10
CA LEU A 44 -9.45 -5.46 0.81
C LEU A 44 -9.90 -5.57 2.27
N ILE A 45 -10.86 -6.46 2.59
CA ILE A 45 -11.34 -6.67 3.96
C ILE A 45 -10.22 -7.22 4.87
N PRO A 46 -9.62 -8.40 4.57
CA PRO A 46 -8.52 -8.90 5.39
C PRO A 46 -7.29 -7.99 5.35
N LEU A 47 -6.99 -7.33 4.21
CA LEU A 47 -5.89 -6.36 4.16
C LEU A 47 -6.11 -5.16 5.08
N SER A 48 -7.35 -4.64 5.16
CA SER A 48 -7.67 -3.52 6.06
C SER A 48 -7.47 -3.91 7.52
N ILE A 49 -7.88 -5.12 7.91
CA ILE A 49 -7.65 -5.65 9.27
C ILE A 49 -6.15 -5.78 9.54
N LEU A 50 -5.40 -6.42 8.64
CA LEU A 50 -3.95 -6.59 8.77
C LEU A 50 -3.22 -5.24 8.83
N PHE A 51 -3.66 -4.25 8.05
CA PHE A 51 -3.13 -2.90 8.05
C PHE A 51 -3.31 -2.22 9.42
N LEU A 52 -4.52 -2.26 9.99
CA LEU A 52 -4.77 -1.73 11.33
C LEU A 52 -3.92 -2.43 12.40
N MET A 53 -3.75 -3.75 12.28
CA MET A 53 -2.87 -4.51 13.16
C MET A 53 -1.40 -4.09 13.01
N LEU A 54 -0.91 -3.82 11.79
CA LEU A 54 0.43 -3.29 11.56
C LEU A 54 0.64 -1.94 12.28
N VAL A 55 -0.28 -0.99 12.05
CA VAL A 55 -0.22 0.35 12.70
C VAL A 55 -0.18 0.20 14.22
N TYR A 56 -1.06 -0.61 14.79
CA TYR A 56 -1.11 -0.86 16.23
C TYR A 56 0.21 -1.45 16.76
N GLN A 57 0.80 -2.42 16.07
CA GLN A 57 2.05 -3.04 16.48
C GLN A 57 3.24 -2.09 16.35
N TRP A 58 3.28 -1.24 15.33
CA TRP A 58 4.26 -0.15 15.23
C TRP A 58 4.18 0.80 16.42
N ILE A 59 2.97 1.27 16.76
CA ILE A 59 2.76 2.17 17.91
C ILE A 59 3.27 1.52 19.20
N ARG A 60 2.95 0.24 19.43
CA ARG A 60 3.45 -0.50 20.61
C ARG A 60 4.95 -0.71 20.63
N LEU A 61 5.56 -0.84 19.46
CA LEU A 61 7.01 -1.02 19.34
C LEU A 61 7.74 0.28 19.63
N PHE A 62 7.23 1.39 19.11
CA PHE A 62 7.83 2.72 19.23
C PHE A 62 7.35 3.54 20.43
N LYS A 63 6.40 3.04 21.23
CA LYS A 63 5.86 3.73 22.42
C LYS A 63 6.97 4.25 23.34
N ASP A 64 7.93 3.39 23.68
CA ASP A 64 8.98 3.70 24.66
C ASP A 64 10.24 4.29 24.03
N VAL A 65 10.27 4.44 22.70
CA VAL A 65 11.43 4.98 21.99
C VAL A 65 11.40 6.50 22.06
N LYS A 66 12.40 7.13 22.67
CA LYS A 66 12.52 8.59 22.67
C LYS A 66 13.08 9.04 21.32
N LEU A 67 12.27 9.77 20.54
CA LEU A 67 12.69 10.41 19.31
C LEU A 67 12.59 11.93 19.49
N SER A 68 13.62 12.65 19.08
CA SER A 68 13.55 14.12 19.01
C SER A 68 12.52 14.54 17.96
N LEU A 69 11.80 15.64 18.21
CA LEU A 69 10.81 16.19 17.29
C LEU A 69 11.35 16.34 15.85
N SER A 70 12.57 16.85 15.69
CA SER A 70 13.19 17.04 14.37
C SER A 70 13.40 15.73 13.61
N ARG A 71 13.87 14.67 14.28
CA ARG A 71 14.00 13.34 13.67
C ARG A 71 12.65 12.75 13.28
N LEU A 72 11.64 12.94 14.11
CA LEU A 72 10.29 12.45 13.84
C LEU A 72 9.68 13.15 12.60
N SER A 73 9.80 14.48 12.53
CA SER A 73 9.36 15.26 11.36
C SER A 73 10.11 14.85 10.10
N LEU A 74 11.43 14.61 10.18
CA LEU A 74 12.22 14.13 9.04
C LEU A 74 11.73 12.75 8.55
N LEU A 75 11.49 11.80 9.47
CA LEU A 75 10.99 10.47 9.11
C LEU A 75 9.62 10.55 8.43
N ILE A 76 8.72 11.40 8.93
CA ILE A 76 7.41 11.67 8.32
C ILE A 76 7.59 12.20 6.90
N LEU A 77 8.45 13.21 6.70
CA LEU A 77 8.69 13.81 5.38
C LEU A 77 9.28 12.79 4.39
N VAL A 78 10.23 11.98 4.83
CA VAL A 78 10.81 10.90 4.01
C VAL A 78 9.76 9.87 3.60
N LEU A 79 8.88 9.45 4.52
CA LEU A 79 7.80 8.51 4.21
C LEU A 79 6.77 9.10 3.25
N ILE A 80 6.40 10.37 3.41
CA ILE A 80 5.52 11.08 2.47
C ILE A 80 6.17 11.11 1.08
N GLY A 81 7.44 11.52 0.98
CA GLY A 81 8.17 11.54 -0.28
C GLY A 81 8.24 10.17 -0.94
N TYR A 82 8.49 9.11 -0.16
CA TYR A 82 8.48 7.73 -0.65
C TYR A 82 7.12 7.31 -1.20
N ILE A 83 6.03 7.62 -0.50
CA ILE A 83 4.66 7.28 -0.95
C ILE A 83 4.31 8.04 -2.23
N ILE A 84 4.67 9.32 -2.34
CA ILE A 84 4.46 10.11 -3.56
C ILE A 84 5.24 9.50 -4.73
N ALA A 85 6.52 9.17 -4.53
CA ALA A 85 7.34 8.53 -5.55
C ALA A 85 6.80 7.17 -5.97
N GLY A 86 6.36 6.35 -5.00
CA GLY A 86 5.72 5.06 -5.26
C GLY A 86 4.43 5.18 -6.05
N TYR A 87 3.62 6.22 -5.79
CA TYR A 87 2.41 6.51 -6.56
C TYR A 87 2.74 6.94 -8.00
N ALA A 88 3.70 7.85 -8.18
CA ALA A 88 4.16 8.27 -9.51
C ALA A 88 4.72 7.10 -10.33
N TYR A 89 5.50 6.22 -9.68
CA TYR A 89 5.96 4.98 -10.29
C TYR A 89 4.79 4.09 -10.74
N GLN A 90 3.72 4.00 -9.94
CA GLN A 90 2.55 3.20 -10.29
C GLN A 90 1.80 3.75 -11.51
N LEU A 91 1.70 5.08 -11.63
CA LEU A 91 1.11 5.72 -12.81
C LEU A 91 1.91 5.40 -14.07
N HIS A 92 3.24 5.52 -14.01
CA HIS A 92 4.09 5.16 -15.14
C HIS A 92 4.01 3.66 -15.50
N ARG A 93 3.94 2.78 -14.49
CA ARG A 93 3.75 1.33 -14.72
C ARG A 93 2.41 0.99 -15.35
N LEU A 94 1.37 1.79 -15.13
CA LEU A 94 0.08 1.63 -15.80
C LEU A 94 0.18 1.95 -17.29
N GLU A 95 0.92 2.98 -17.67
CA GLU A 95 1.17 3.33 -19.08
C GLU A 95 1.87 2.18 -19.80
N ILE A 96 2.98 1.68 -19.23
CA ILE A 96 3.70 0.52 -19.77
C ILE A 96 2.78 -0.70 -19.86
N TYR A 97 1.92 -0.92 -18.86
CA TYR A 97 0.99 -2.06 -18.88
C TYR A 97 -0.03 -1.96 -20.02
N ARG A 98 -0.50 -0.75 -20.36
CA ARG A 98 -1.39 -0.53 -21.51
C ARG A 98 -0.69 -0.86 -22.83
N GLU A 99 0.59 -0.53 -22.97
CA GLU A 99 1.38 -0.91 -24.15
C GLU A 99 1.55 -2.43 -24.26
N ILE A 100 1.83 -3.11 -23.13
CA ILE A 100 1.91 -4.59 -23.09
C ILE A 100 0.57 -5.22 -23.51
N LEU A 101 -0.55 -4.64 -23.07
CA LEU A 101 -1.87 -5.08 -23.51
C LEU A 101 -2.04 -4.84 -25.02
N ALA A 102 -1.68 -3.67 -25.54
CA ALA A 102 -1.77 -3.37 -26.97
C ALA A 102 -1.00 -4.39 -27.82
N GLU A 103 0.25 -4.70 -27.44
CA GLU A 103 1.05 -5.71 -28.13
C GLU A 103 0.41 -7.10 -28.06
N ALA A 104 -0.07 -7.52 -26.89
CA ALA A 104 -0.74 -8.81 -26.71
C ALA A 104 -2.02 -8.93 -27.55
N PHE A 105 -2.81 -7.85 -27.64
CA PHE A 105 -4.02 -7.82 -28.47
C PHE A 105 -3.67 -7.86 -29.96
N GLN A 106 -2.68 -7.09 -30.39
CA GLN A 106 -2.17 -7.09 -31.77
C GLN A 106 -1.69 -8.47 -32.19
N LEU A 107 -0.92 -9.15 -31.34
CA LEU A 107 -0.41 -10.50 -31.60
C LEU A 107 -1.53 -11.54 -31.69
N ARG A 108 -2.59 -11.40 -30.88
CA ARG A 108 -3.67 -12.39 -30.79
C ARG A 108 -4.76 -12.20 -31.85
N TRP A 109 -5.11 -10.96 -32.18
CA TRP A 109 -6.26 -10.63 -33.03
C TRP A 109 -5.88 -9.84 -34.29
N GLY A 110 -4.60 -9.51 -34.49
CA GLY A 110 -4.13 -8.75 -35.66
C GLY A 110 -4.47 -7.26 -35.63
N GLN A 111 -5.12 -6.78 -34.57
CA GLN A 111 -5.49 -5.38 -34.38
C GLN A 111 -5.40 -4.97 -32.90
N THR A 112 -5.11 -3.70 -32.67
CA THR A 112 -5.08 -3.09 -31.34
C THR A 112 -6.39 -2.37 -31.07
N ASP A 113 -7.12 -2.80 -30.05
CA ASP A 113 -8.34 -2.16 -29.57
C ASP A 113 -8.03 -1.28 -28.35
N TRP A 114 -7.66 -0.02 -28.62
CA TRP A 114 -7.31 0.94 -27.57
C TRP A 114 -8.51 1.29 -26.68
N ASP A 115 -9.72 1.37 -27.24
CA ASP A 115 -10.92 1.70 -26.46
C ASP A 115 -11.21 0.61 -25.43
N HIS A 116 -11.07 -0.66 -25.85
CA HIS A 116 -11.17 -1.78 -24.92
C HIS A 116 -10.08 -1.73 -23.85
N ILE A 117 -8.81 -1.53 -24.22
CA ILE A 117 -7.67 -1.44 -23.28
C ILE A 117 -7.89 -0.31 -22.26
N VAL A 118 -8.32 0.85 -22.72
CA VAL A 118 -8.66 1.99 -21.86
C VAL A 118 -9.81 1.60 -20.93
N SER A 119 -10.88 0.97 -21.43
CA SER A 119 -12.02 0.57 -20.60
C SER A 119 -11.61 -0.38 -19.46
N ILE A 120 -10.82 -1.41 -19.75
CA ILE A 120 -10.37 -2.39 -18.75
C ILE A 120 -9.30 -1.85 -17.82
N THR A 121 -8.59 -0.78 -18.19
CA THR A 121 -7.59 -0.14 -17.31
C THR A 121 -8.09 1.10 -16.59
N SER A 122 -9.28 1.61 -16.96
CA SER A 122 -9.91 2.77 -16.32
C SER A 122 -10.95 2.38 -15.26
N GLY A 123 -11.40 1.12 -15.26
CA GLY A 123 -12.35 0.59 -14.28
C GLY A 123 -11.83 0.51 -12.84
N GLY A 124 -10.58 0.93 -12.59
CA GLY A 124 -9.98 0.97 -11.25
C GLY A 124 -10.09 -0.35 -10.51
N LEU A 125 -10.49 -0.31 -9.24
CA LEU A 125 -10.60 -1.49 -8.36
C LEU A 125 -11.63 -2.53 -8.84
N LEU A 126 -12.59 -2.15 -9.67
CA LEU A 126 -13.60 -3.08 -10.21
C LEU A 126 -13.07 -3.88 -11.39
N SER A 127 -11.97 -3.44 -12.00
CA SER A 127 -11.34 -4.17 -13.10
C SER A 127 -10.36 -5.20 -12.57
N ILE A 128 -10.60 -6.46 -12.93
CA ILE A 128 -9.68 -7.57 -12.63
C ILE A 128 -8.34 -7.41 -13.35
N HIS A 129 -8.31 -6.69 -14.48
CA HIS A 129 -7.08 -6.40 -15.22
C HIS A 129 -6.15 -5.43 -14.50
N MET A 130 -6.68 -4.71 -13.51
CA MET A 130 -5.92 -3.76 -12.70
C MET A 130 -5.36 -4.36 -11.42
N ASN A 131 -5.61 -5.66 -11.16
CA ASN A 131 -5.11 -6.31 -9.95
C ASN A 131 -3.59 -6.22 -9.82
N ASN A 132 -2.83 -6.39 -10.91
CA ASN A 132 -1.38 -6.22 -10.89
C ASN A 132 -0.91 -4.78 -10.58
N GLN A 133 -1.80 -3.78 -10.68
CA GLN A 133 -1.53 -2.39 -10.31
C GLN A 133 -1.80 -2.12 -8.83
N PHE A 134 -2.82 -2.74 -8.26
CA PHE A 134 -3.18 -2.57 -6.84
C PHE A 134 -2.48 -3.56 -5.92
N PHE A 135 -2.21 -4.75 -6.42
CA PHE A 135 -1.63 -5.85 -5.67
C PHE A 135 -0.26 -6.19 -6.25
N ASN A 136 0.78 -5.49 -5.83
CA ASN A 136 2.15 -5.76 -6.25
C ASN A 136 3.15 -5.37 -5.14
N TRP A 137 4.44 -5.59 -5.39
CA TRP A 137 5.50 -5.26 -4.45
C TRP A 137 5.54 -3.78 -4.09
N ASN A 138 5.39 -2.88 -5.07
CA ASN A 138 5.39 -1.45 -4.84
C ASN A 138 4.24 -1.04 -3.91
N THR A 139 3.01 -1.47 -4.21
CA THR A 139 1.85 -1.14 -3.36
C THR A 139 1.91 -1.78 -1.98
N TYR A 140 2.50 -2.97 -1.85
CA TYR A 140 2.80 -3.58 -0.55
C TYR A 140 3.76 -2.71 0.26
N PHE A 141 4.90 -2.30 -0.30
CA PHE A 141 5.85 -1.45 0.42
C PHE A 141 5.29 -0.07 0.74
N MET A 142 4.46 0.49 -0.16
CA MET A 142 3.71 1.72 0.12
C MET A 142 2.75 1.54 1.29
N MET A 143 2.04 0.42 1.39
CA MET A 143 1.18 0.11 2.55
C MET A 143 1.98 0.03 3.85
N ILE A 144 3.16 -0.63 3.84
CA ILE A 144 4.05 -0.67 5.00
C ILE A 144 4.51 0.75 5.38
N ALA A 145 4.98 1.53 4.41
CA ALA A 145 5.42 2.91 4.61
C ALA A 145 4.30 3.79 5.17
N PHE A 146 3.07 3.64 4.66
CA PHE A 146 1.90 4.36 5.14
C PHE A 146 1.53 3.94 6.58
N SER A 147 1.64 2.65 6.92
CA SER A 147 1.41 2.20 8.30
C SER A 147 2.41 2.81 9.30
N LEU A 148 3.68 2.95 8.89
CA LEU A 148 4.72 3.63 9.66
C LEU A 148 4.48 5.14 9.76
N LEU A 149 4.01 5.76 8.68
CA LEU A 149 3.66 7.18 8.65
C LEU A 149 2.60 7.48 9.70
N LEU A 150 1.52 6.68 9.76
CA LEU A 150 0.47 6.82 10.77
C LEU A 150 1.01 6.64 12.19
N CYS A 151 1.91 5.68 12.41
CA CYS A 151 2.57 5.50 13.71
C CYS A 151 3.37 6.74 14.12
N PHE A 152 4.15 7.33 13.21
CA PHE A 152 4.97 8.50 13.52
C PHE A 152 4.14 9.77 13.68
N MET A 153 3.07 9.94 12.89
CA MET A 153 2.10 11.02 13.08
C MET A 153 1.43 10.91 14.46
N TYR A 154 1.00 9.71 14.86
CA TYR A 154 0.44 9.48 16.20
C TYR A 154 1.42 9.89 17.30
N LYS A 155 2.69 9.46 17.18
CA LYS A 155 3.74 9.83 18.15
C LYS A 155 4.00 11.34 18.18
N LEU A 156 3.97 12.00 17.02
CA LEU A 156 4.18 13.45 16.90
C LEU A 156 3.09 14.21 17.65
N ILE A 157 1.83 13.83 17.42
CA ILE A 157 0.66 14.41 18.11
C ILE A 157 0.79 14.19 19.62
N GLN A 158 1.14 12.98 20.05
CA GLN A 158 1.32 12.65 21.47
C GLN A 158 2.42 13.51 22.13
N ASP A 159 3.58 13.65 21.48
CA ASP A 159 4.69 14.47 22.01
C ASP A 159 4.32 15.96 22.10
N ILE A 160 3.58 16.48 21.11
CA ILE A 160 3.08 17.87 21.13
C ILE A 160 2.08 18.08 22.27
N MET A 161 1.13 17.16 22.46
CA MET A 161 0.13 17.24 23.53
C MET A 161 0.78 17.21 24.91
N ASN A 162 1.74 16.30 25.13
CA ASN A 162 2.44 16.18 26.40
C ASN A 162 3.23 17.45 26.76
N ARG A 163 3.87 18.09 25.76
CA ARG A 163 4.59 19.37 25.98
C ARG A 163 3.64 20.49 26.41
N ARG A 164 2.47 20.60 25.78
CA ARG A 164 1.47 21.62 26.13
C ARG A 164 0.94 21.46 27.56
N GLN A 165 0.73 20.21 28.01
CA GLN A 165 0.29 19.94 29.37
C GLN A 165 1.37 20.23 30.42
N GLY A 166 2.64 19.91 30.13
CA GLY A 166 3.77 20.23 31.01
C GLY A 166 3.96 21.73 31.24
N THR A 167 3.86 22.54 30.18
CA THR A 167 3.95 24.02 30.29
C THR A 167 2.76 24.67 31.00
N SER A 168 1.63 23.98 31.11
CA SER A 168 0.41 24.52 31.75
C SER A 168 0.34 24.22 33.25
N ALA A 169 1.21 23.36 33.78
CA ALA A 169 1.28 23.01 35.20
C ALA A 169 2.33 23.84 35.97
N GLU A 170 3.18 24.59 35.27
CA GLU A 170 4.24 25.45 35.84
C GLU A 170 3.86 26.93 35.90
N ASN A 171 2.63 27.30 35.46
CA ASN A 171 2.05 28.65 35.58
C ASN A 171 0.85 28.62 36.53
#